data_AF-A0A8S2XID1-F1
#
_entry.id   AF-A0A8S2XID1-F1
#
_cell.length_a   1.000
_cell.length_b   1.000
_cell.length_c   1.000
_cell.angle_alpha   90.00
_cell.angle_beta   90.00
_cell.angle_gamma   90.00
#
_symmetry.space_group_name_H-M   'P 1'
#
loop_
_entity.id
_entity.type
_entity.pdbx_description
1 polymer ?
#
loop_
_entity_poly.entity_id
_entity_poly.type
_entity_poly.pdbx_seq_one_letter_code
_entity_poly.pdbx_strand_id
1 'polypeptide(L)' 'MDSKSIYTTLLETDLIQQVRRRSFSHWSHRSIPSSAQMIEAGFFNCNVDDRVICIYCNLICQQWTPHADDPCEVHKTLSP' A
#
# COMPACT_ATOMS: atom_id res chain seq x y z
N MET A 1 -19.39 -14.53 14.59
CA MET A 1 -18.67 -14.20 13.35
C MET A 1 -18.30 -12.73 13.38
N ASP A 2 -17.05 -12.31 13.50
CA ASP A 2 -16.19 -12.52 14.66
C ASP A 2 -15.70 -11.15 15.12
N SER A 3 -15.95 -10.83 16.40
CA SER A 3 -15.57 -9.57 17.05
C SER A 3 -14.06 -9.34 17.09
N LYS A 4 -13.24 -10.37 16.80
CA LYS A 4 -11.78 -10.25 16.67
C LYS A 4 -11.34 -9.51 15.40
N SER A 5 -12.11 -9.58 14.31
CA SER A 5 -11.76 -8.95 13.01
C SER A 5 -11.83 -7.41 13.06
N ILE A 6 -12.72 -6.88 13.91
CA ILE A 6 -12.95 -5.43 14.07
C ILE A 6 -11.76 -4.77 14.81
N TYR A 7 -11.03 -5.50 15.64
CA TYR A 7 -9.89 -4.98 16.39
C TYR A 7 -8.55 -5.13 15.65
N THR A 8 -8.45 -6.01 14.64
CA THR A 8 -7.22 -6.16 13.85
C THR A 8 -7.04 -5.02 12.84
N THR A 9 -8.14 -4.36 12.46
CA THR A 9 -8.14 -3.15 11.65
C THR A 9 -8.41 -1.97 12.57
N LEU A 10 -7.39 -1.47 13.29
CA LEU A 10 -7.46 -0.14 13.90
C LEU A 10 -7.95 0.81 12.81
N LEU A 11 -9.18 1.32 12.94
CA LEU A 11 -9.86 2.18 11.98
C LEU A 11 -8.86 3.20 11.44
N GLU A 12 -8.34 2.93 10.24
CA GLU A 12 -7.54 3.92 9.54
C GLU A 12 -8.48 5.09 9.33
N THR A 13 -8.19 6.20 10.01
CA THR A 13 -9.07 7.35 9.97
C THR A 13 -9.23 7.80 8.52
N ASP A 14 -10.40 8.35 8.18
CA ASP A 14 -10.67 8.82 6.82
C ASP A 14 -9.58 9.78 6.33
N LEU A 15 -8.97 10.54 7.25
CA LEU A 15 -7.84 11.41 6.94
C LEU A 15 -6.62 10.63 6.44
N ILE A 16 -6.22 9.56 7.12
CA ILE A 16 -5.05 8.76 6.73
C ILE A 16 -5.31 8.07 5.38
N GLN A 17 -6.51 7.51 5.18
CA GLN A 17 -6.91 6.94 3.88
C GLN A 17 -6.85 7.97 2.75
N GLN A 18 -7.32 9.20 3.00
CA GLN A 18 -7.26 10.28 2.02
C GLN A 18 -5.82 10.71 1.72
N VAL A 19 -4.96 10.82 2.74
CA VAL A 19 -3.54 11.14 2.55
C VAL A 19 -2.85 10.04 1.75
N ARG A 20 -3.15 8.76 2.04
CA ARG A 20 -2.62 7.63 1.27
C ARG A 20 -2.96 7.75 -0.21
N ARG A 21 -4.25 7.93 -0.52
CA ARG A 21 -4.70 8.14 -1.91
C ARG A 21 -3.99 9.31 -2.57
N ARG A 22 -3.88 10.44 -1.87
CA ARG A 22 -3.21 11.66 -2.39
C ARG A 22 -1.72 11.47 -2.64
N SER A 23 -1.04 10.60 -1.89
CA SER A 23 0.39 10.32 -2.11
C SER A 23 0.68 9.78 -3.52
N PHE A 24 -0.29 9.12 -4.17
CA PHE A 24 -0.13 8.57 -5.52
C PHE A 24 -0.44 9.57 -6.65
N SER A 25 -0.52 10.87 -6.38
CA SER A 25 -0.85 11.89 -7.40
C SER A 25 0.09 11.89 -8.61
N HIS A 26 1.36 11.50 -8.42
CA HIS A 26 2.37 11.43 -9.49
C HIS A 26 2.61 9.99 -10.00
N TRP A 27 1.89 9.00 -9.48
CA TRP A 27 2.00 7.62 -9.94
C TRP A 27 1.37 7.49 -11.33
N SER A 28 2.15 7.04 -12.31
CA SER A 28 1.66 6.91 -13.68
C SER A 28 0.47 5.94 -13.76
N HIS A 29 -0.57 6.31 -14.52
CA HIS A 29 -1.69 5.40 -14.83
C HIS A 29 -1.27 4.15 -15.60
N ARG A 30 -0.06 4.15 -16.19
CA ARG A 30 0.52 2.99 -16.88
C ARG A 30 1.44 2.14 -15.99
N SER A 31 1.68 2.55 -14.74
CA SER A 31 2.45 1.76 -13.79
C SER A 31 1.73 0.46 -13.46
N ILE A 32 2.51 -0.62 -13.37
CA ILE A 32 2.04 -1.95 -12.97
C ILE A 32 3.03 -2.43 -11.91
N PRO A 33 2.61 -2.59 -10.65
CA PRO A 33 1.24 -2.52 -10.13
C PRO A 33 0.62 -1.10 -10.16
N SER A 34 -0.71 -1.08 -10.24
CA SER A 34 -1.49 0.18 -10.28
C SER A 34 -1.49 0.88 -8.91
N SER A 35 -1.72 2.20 -8.90
CA SER A 35 -1.86 2.95 -7.65
C SER A 35 -3.00 2.42 -6.77
N ALA A 36 -4.09 1.93 -7.37
CA ALA A 36 -5.20 1.33 -6.63
C ALA A 36 -4.74 0.09 -5.83
N GLN A 37 -3.96 -0.81 -6.46
CA GLN A 37 -3.41 -1.99 -5.80
C GLN A 37 -2.44 -1.61 -4.69
N MET A 38 -1.57 -0.61 -4.90
CA MET A 38 -0.66 -0.13 -3.85
C MET A 38 -1.41 0.46 -2.65
N ILE A 39 -2.44 1.27 -2.90
CA ILE A 39 -3.28 1.90 -1.87
C ILE A 39 -4.00 0.82 -1.05
N GLU A 40 -4.62 -0.15 -1.73
CA GLU A 40 -5.31 -1.29 -1.12
C GLU A 40 -4.37 -2.12 -0.25
N ALA A 41 -3.14 -2.32 -0.71
CA ALA A 41 -2.15 -3.11 0.00
C ALA A 41 -1.61 -2.49 1.28
N GLY A 42 -1.85 -1.21 1.59
CA GLY A 42 -1.26 -0.58 2.78
C GLY A 42 -0.35 0.61 2.51
N PHE A 43 0.03 0.81 1.24
CA PHE A 43 1.20 1.59 0.92
C PHE A 43 0.91 3.06 0.63
N PHE A 44 1.89 3.91 0.94
CA PHE A 44 2.01 5.31 0.55
C PHE A 44 3.14 5.44 -0.46
N ASN A 45 2.99 6.28 -1.48
CA ASN A 45 4.07 6.59 -2.41
C ASN A 45 5.12 7.50 -1.72
N CYS A 46 6.41 7.17 -1.89
CA CYS A 46 7.51 8.00 -1.39
C CYS A 46 7.84 9.20 -2.30
N ASN A 47 7.14 9.35 -3.43
CA ASN A 47 7.42 10.30 -4.52
C ASN A 47 8.83 10.18 -5.09
N VAL A 48 9.39 8.96 -5.07
CA VAL A 48 10.70 8.62 -5.63
C VAL A 48 10.54 7.33 -6.42
N ASP A 49 10.68 7.40 -7.73
CA ASP A 49 10.50 6.27 -8.66
C ASP A 49 9.21 5.48 -8.36
N ASP A 50 9.34 4.16 -8.16
CA ASP A 50 8.25 3.26 -7.80
C ASP A 50 8.26 2.86 -6.31
N ARG A 51 8.98 3.64 -5.48
CA ARG A 51 9.13 3.34 -4.06
C ARG A 51 7.87 3.66 -3.29
N VAL A 52 7.48 2.71 -2.44
CA VAL A 52 6.34 2.84 -1.54
C VAL A 52 6.70 2.43 -0.11
N ILE A 53 5.95 2.93 0.88
CA ILE A 53 6.14 2.64 2.30
C ILE A 53 4.82 2.32 2.99
N CYS A 54 4.81 1.34 3.88
CA CYS A 54 3.73 1.13 4.83
C CYS A 54 4.08 1.84 6.14
N ILE A 55 3.28 2.82 6.56
CA ILE A 55 3.55 3.62 7.77
C ILE A 55 3.28 2.88 9.08
N TYR A 56 2.65 1.69 9.01
CA TYR A 56 2.31 0.90 10.20
C TYR A 56 3.44 -0.07 10.57
N CYS A 57 4.08 -0.69 9.57
CA CYS A 57 5.18 -1.64 9.79
C CYS A 57 6.55 -1.11 9.33
N ASN A 58 6.60 0.08 8.72
CA ASN A 58 7.80 0.68 8.14
C ASN A 58 8.46 -0.12 7.00
N LEU A 59 7.74 -1.09 6.40
CA LEU A 59 8.20 -1.78 5.21
C LEU A 59 8.30 -0.81 4.03
N ILE A 60 9.45 -0.82 3.35
CA ILE A 60 9.68 -0.07 2.11
C ILE A 60 9.90 -1.06 0.97
N CYS A 61 9.18 -0.87 -0.13
CA CYS A 61 9.28 -1.70 -1.35
C CYS A 61 9.52 -0.80 -2.56
N GLN A 62 10.25 -1.30 -3.55
CA GLN A 62 10.59 -0.63 -4.81
C GLN A 62 10.98 -1.70 -5.84
N GLN A 63 11.20 -1.30 -7.11
CA GLN A 63 11.55 -2.20 -8.22
C GLN A 63 10.47 -3.26 -8.49
N TRP A 64 9.22 -2.82 -8.56
CA TRP A 64 8.07 -3.68 -8.79
C TRP A 64 8.10 -4.28 -10.21
N THR A 65 7.92 -5.59 -10.28
CA THR A 65 7.91 -6.37 -11.52
C THR A 65 6.49 -6.42 -12.09
N PRO A 66 6.24 -5.82 -13.28
CA PRO A 66 4.93 -5.86 -13.91
C PRO A 66 4.41 -7.29 -14.07
N HIS A 67 3.13 -7.51 -13.70
CA HIS A 67 2.43 -8.78 -13.82
C HIS A 67 2.94 -9.96 -12.97
N ALA A 68 4.03 -9.77 -12.22
CA ALA A 68 4.57 -10.79 -11.31
C ALA A 68 4.34 -10.43 -9.83
N ASP A 69 4.52 -9.15 -9.48
CA ASP A 69 4.38 -8.72 -8.10
C ASP A 69 2.94 -8.28 -7.78
N ASP A 70 2.34 -8.91 -6.76
CA ASP A 70 1.11 -8.46 -6.14
C ASP A 70 1.44 -7.68 -4.84
N PRO A 71 1.08 -6.38 -4.74
CA PRO A 71 1.42 -5.57 -3.57
C PRO A 71 0.92 -6.13 -2.23
N CYS A 72 -0.26 -6.74 -2.19
CA CYS A 72 -0.80 -7.32 -0.96
C CYS A 72 0.01 -8.55 -0.53
N GLU A 73 0.32 -9.44 -1.46
CA GLU A 73 1.10 -10.65 -1.17
C GLU A 73 2.55 -10.30 -0.80
N VAL A 74 3.18 -9.33 -1.48
CA VAL A 74 4.51 -8.83 -1.11
C VAL A 74 4.49 -8.28 0.32
N HIS A 75 3.49 -7.46 0.66
CA HIS A 75 3.40 -6.86 1.99
C HIS A 75 3.23 -7.91 3.09
N LYS A 76 2.27 -8.84 2.93
CA LYS A 76 2.06 -9.94 3.88
C LYS A 76 3.29 -10.83 4.03
N THR A 77 4.03 -11.06 2.94
CA THR A 77 5.20 -11.93 2.95
C THR A 77 6.39 -11.28 3.67
N LEU A 78 6.63 -10.00 3.41
CA LEU A 78 7.79 -9.28 3.95
C LEU A 78 7.55 -8.70 5.35
N SER A 79 6.29 -8.46 5.71
CA SER A 79 5.88 -7.95 7.02
C SER A 79 4.54 -8.58 7.47
N PRO A 80 4.57 -9.84 7.96
CA PRO A 80 3.38 -10.59 8.39
C PRO A 80 2.66 -10.03 9.62
#